data_AF-A0A0C2HIJ3-F1
#
_entry.id   AF-A0A0C2HIJ3-F1
#
_cell.length_a   1.000
_cell.length_b   1.000
_cell.length_c   1.000
_cell.angle_alpha   90.00
_cell.angle_beta   90.00
_cell.angle_gamma   90.00
#
_symmetry.space_group_name_H-M   'P 1'
#
loop_
_entity.id
_entity.type
_entity.pdbx_description
1 polymer ?
#
loop_
_entity_poly.entity_id
_entity_poly.type
_entity_poly.pdbx_seq_one_letter_code
_entity_poly.pdbx_strand_id
1 'polypeptide(L)'
;MNYKVRYTKAAKKDFLRLYDFLLGKDLQAARRALEAIRKGMDFLQDFPFTCRKATPENPFLREMIISFGAGGYVVLFEIEDEKTVTILAVRHQREEDYH
;
A
#
# COMPACT_ATOMS: atom_id res chain seq x y z
N MET A 1 -12.21 11.85 12.16
CA MET A 1 -11.41 12.79 11.34
C MET A 1 -10.64 11.92 10.37
N ASN A 2 -10.75 12.16 9.06
CA ASN A 2 -10.28 11.22 8.05
C ASN A 2 -8.99 11.74 7.39
N TYR A 3 -7.95 10.92 7.28
CA TYR A 3 -6.70 11.27 6.61
C TYR A 3 -6.91 11.28 5.09
N LYS A 4 -6.33 12.27 4.42
CA LYS A 4 -6.19 12.30 2.97
C LYS A 4 -5.01 11.41 2.57
N VAL A 5 -5.30 10.37 1.80
CA VAL A 5 -4.26 9.51 1.22
C VAL A 5 -3.76 10.12 -0.09
N ARG A 6 -2.45 10.33 -0.18
CA ARG A 6 -1.73 10.78 -1.38
C ARG A 6 -0.74 9.71 -1.82
N TYR A 7 -0.26 9.83 -3.05
CA TYR A 7 0.66 8.85 -3.64
C TYR A 7 1.86 9.58 -4.22
N THR A 8 3.06 9.10 -3.90
CA THR A 8 4.27 9.51 -4.62
C THR A 8 4.19 9.03 -6.08
N LYS A 9 5.07 9.57 -6.93
CA LYS A 9 5.22 9.07 -8.30
C LYS A 9 5.70 7.60 -8.32
N ALA A 10 6.52 7.20 -7.34
CA ALA A 10 7.01 5.83 -7.21
C ALA A 10 5.84 4.86 -6.89
N ALA A 11 5.07 5.14 -5.85
CA ALA A 11 3.90 4.32 -5.49
C ALA A 11 2.90 4.16 -6.63
N LYS A 12 2.65 5.22 -7.42
CA LYS A 12 1.78 5.12 -8.61
C LYS A 12 2.35 4.17 -9.66
N LYS A 13 3.66 4.23 -9.92
CA LYS A 13 4.33 3.31 -10.85
C LYS A 13 4.27 1.87 -10.34
N ASP A 14 4.43 1.66 -9.03
CA ASP A 14 4.33 0.34 -8.42
C ASP A 14 2.94 -0.26 -8.60
N PHE A 15 1.89 0.50 -8.31
CA PHE A 15 0.51 0.04 -8.52
C PHE A 15 0.24 -0.33 -9.98
N LEU A 16 0.70 0.50 -10.93
CA LEU A 16 0.55 0.20 -12.36
C LEU A 16 1.28 -1.09 -12.73
N ARG A 17 2.55 -1.23 -12.35
CA ARG A 17 3.36 -2.43 -12.60
C ARG A 17 2.71 -3.70 -12.03
N LEU A 18 2.21 -3.65 -10.80
CA LEU A 18 1.54 -4.76 -10.14
C LEU A 18 0.20 -5.11 -10.79
N TYR A 19 -0.54 -4.09 -11.24
CA TYR A 19 -1.79 -4.28 -11.95
C TYR A 19 -1.58 -4.90 -13.34
N ASP A 20 -0.63 -4.37 -14.12
CA ASP A 20 -0.26 -4.89 -15.45
C ASP A 20 0.20 -6.34 -15.37
N PHE A 21 0.98 -6.70 -14.34
CA PHE A 21 1.38 -8.08 -14.10
C PHE A 21 0.19 -9.02 -13.88
N LEU A 22 -0.81 -8.59 -13.12
CA LEU A 22 -2.03 -9.40 -12.92
C LEU A 22 -2.90 -9.43 -14.16
N LEU A 23 -3.02 -8.32 -14.90
CA LEU A 23 -3.77 -8.27 -16.15
C LEU A 23 -3.25 -9.28 -17.18
N GLY A 24 -1.93 -9.45 -17.27
CA GLY A 24 -1.32 -10.45 -18.15
C GLY A 24 -1.61 -11.91 -17.76
N LYS A 25 -2.22 -12.16 -16.60
CA LYS A 25 -2.50 -13.50 -16.07
C LYS A 25 -3.98 -13.80 -15.91
N ASP A 26 -4.71 -12.91 -15.23
CA ASP A 26 -6.14 -13.05 -14.93
C ASP A 26 -6.75 -11.65 -14.69
N LEU A 27 -7.59 -11.23 -15.64
CA LEU A 27 -8.33 -9.97 -15.58
C LEU A 27 -9.23 -9.86 -14.33
N GLN A 28 -9.86 -10.96 -13.92
CA GLN A 28 -10.72 -10.96 -12.74
C GLN A 28 -9.88 -10.84 -11.47
N ALA A 29 -8.71 -11.47 -11.41
CA ALA A 29 -7.77 -11.27 -10.31
C ALA A 29 -7.31 -9.82 -10.24
N ALA A 30 -6.95 -9.20 -11.38
CA ALA A 30 -6.55 -7.78 -11.42
C ALA A 30 -7.66 -6.87 -10.87
N ARG A 31 -8.92 -7.12 -11.22
CA ARG A 31 -10.06 -6.37 -10.68
C ARG A 31 -10.24 -6.56 -9.18
N ARG A 32 -10.11 -7.79 -8.67
CA ARG A 32 -10.17 -8.08 -7.23
C ARG A 32 -9.01 -7.44 -6.46
N ALA A 33 -7.82 -7.35 -7.07
CA ALA A 33 -6.67 -6.69 -6.47
C ALA A 33 -6.91 -5.18 -6.26
N LEU A 34 -7.48 -4.50 -7.26
CA LEU A 34 -7.87 -3.09 -7.13
C LEU A 34 -8.87 -2.87 -5.98
N GLU A 35 -9.85 -3.76 -5.83
CA GLU A 35 -10.81 -3.67 -4.72
C GLU A 35 -10.14 -3.88 -3.35
N ALA A 36 -9.21 -4.83 -3.25
CA ALA A 36 -8.44 -5.05 -2.03
C ALA A 36 -7.57 -3.83 -1.68
N ILE A 37 -6.92 -3.24 -2.70
CA ILE A 37 -6.13 -2.01 -2.56
C ILE A 37 -7.01 -0.87 -2.06
N ARG A 38 -8.18 -0.65 -2.69
CA ARG A 38 -9.12 0.41 -2.30
C ARG A 38 -9.53 0.29 -0.84
N LYS A 39 -9.92 -0.91 -0.39
CA LYS A 39 -10.26 -1.16 1.02
C LYS A 39 -9.09 -0.87 1.96
N GLY A 40 -7.86 -1.22 1.57
CA GLY A 40 -6.67 -0.87 2.32
C GLY A 40 -6.46 0.64 2.40
N MET A 41 -6.68 1.37 1.31
CA MET A 41 -6.58 2.83 1.32
C MET A 41 -7.65 3.45 2.22
N ASP A 42 -8.90 2.99 2.15
CA ASP A 42 -9.99 3.45 3.01
C ASP A 42 -9.63 3.24 4.50
N PHE A 43 -9.09 2.06 4.84
CA PHE A 43 -8.58 1.78 6.19
C PHE A 43 -7.49 2.78 6.64
N LEU A 44 -6.56 3.14 5.76
CA LEU A 44 -5.52 4.13 6.07
C LEU A 44 -6.07 5.54 6.25
N GLN A 45 -7.22 5.86 5.66
CA GLN A 45 -7.85 7.14 5.92
C GLN A 45 -8.34 7.21 7.38
N ASP A 46 -8.84 6.11 7.95
CA ASP A 46 -9.38 6.12 9.32
C ASP A 46 -8.34 5.79 10.40
N PHE A 47 -7.43 4.85 10.13
CA PHE A 47 -6.60 4.20 11.16
C PHE A 47 -5.11 4.06 10.79
N PRO A 48 -4.40 5.10 10.30
CA PRO A 48 -3.02 4.92 9.85
C PRO A 48 -2.05 4.58 11.00
N PHE A 49 -2.33 5.08 12.21
CA PHE A 49 -1.49 4.84 13.40
C PHE A 49 -1.59 3.43 13.99
N THR A 50 -2.54 2.60 13.54
CA THR A 50 -2.63 1.19 13.99
C THR A 50 -1.70 0.26 13.20
N CYS A 51 -1.18 0.74 12.06
CA CYS A 51 -0.28 -0.03 11.21
C CYS A 51 1.10 -0.20 11.83
N ARG A 52 1.85 -1.22 11.39
CA ARG A 52 3.19 -1.52 11.90
C ARG A 52 4.16 -0.37 11.58
N LYS A 53 5.01 0.00 12.54
CA LYS A 53 6.15 0.90 12.27
C LYS A 53 7.15 0.18 11.37
N ALA A 54 7.54 0.80 10.27
CA ALA A 54 8.52 0.21 9.36
C ALA A 54 9.91 0.16 9.99
N THR A 55 10.23 1.15 10.84
CA THR A 55 11.51 1.25 11.55
C THR A 55 11.31 1.84 12.95
N PRO A 56 12.10 1.44 13.97
CA PRO A 56 11.97 2.00 15.32
C PRO A 56 12.25 3.50 15.41
N GLU A 57 13.09 4.03 14.54
CA GLU A 57 13.61 5.41 14.57
C GLU A 57 12.60 6.44 14.04
N ASN A 58 11.67 6.02 13.17
CA ASN A 58 10.65 6.90 12.61
C ASN A 58 9.24 6.33 12.89
N PRO A 59 8.51 6.86 13.90
CA PRO A 59 7.18 6.38 14.26
C PRO A 59 6.07 6.74 13.26
N PHE A 60 6.36 7.61 12.28
CA PHE A 60 5.44 8.04 11.23
C PHE A 60 5.63 7.23 9.95
N LEU A 61 6.81 6.64 9.72
CA LEU A 61 7.06 5.70 8.65
C LEU A 61 6.50 4.31 9.02
N ARG A 62 5.51 3.87 8.25
CA ARG A 62 4.70 2.70 8.57
C ARG A 62 4.46 1.83 7.36
N GLU A 63 4.14 0.59 7.62
CA GLU A 63 3.77 -0.38 6.61
C GLU A 63 2.48 -1.09 6.96
N MET A 64 1.71 -1.42 5.92
CA MET A 64 0.50 -2.21 6.02
C MET A 64 0.53 -3.33 5.00
N ILE A 65 0.07 -4.51 5.41
CA ILE A 65 -0.15 -5.63 4.51
C ILE A 65 -1.61 -5.58 4.03
N ILE A 66 -1.79 -5.51 2.71
CA ILE A 66 -3.08 -5.72 2.07
C ILE A 66 -3.15 -7.18 1.63
N SER A 67 -3.92 -7.98 2.36
CA SER A 67 -4.12 -9.39 2.05
C SER A 67 -4.78 -9.58 0.68
N PHE A 68 -4.10 -10.30 -0.23
CA PHE A 68 -4.61 -10.63 -1.55
C PHE A 68 -3.95 -11.90 -2.09
N GLY A 69 -4.74 -12.87 -2.56
CA GLY A 69 -4.22 -14.15 -3.03
C GLY A 69 -3.34 -14.84 -1.98
N ALA A 70 -2.21 -15.39 -2.41
CA ALA A 70 -1.30 -16.16 -1.56
C ALA A 70 -0.07 -15.37 -1.07
N GLY A 71 -0.07 -14.04 -1.20
CA GLY A 71 1.08 -13.20 -0.83
C GLY A 71 0.73 -11.77 -0.47
N GLY A 72 -0.32 -11.17 -1.03
CA GLY A 72 -0.70 -9.79 -0.68
C GLY A 72 0.33 -8.74 -1.07
N TYR A 73 0.01 -7.50 -0.72
CA TYR A 73 0.82 -6.33 -1.01
C TYR A 73 1.34 -5.70 0.28
N VAL A 74 2.56 -5.20 0.25
CA VAL A 74 3.11 -4.34 1.30
C VAL A 74 3.02 -2.90 0.80
N VAL A 75 2.38 -2.06 1.59
CA VAL A 75 2.26 -0.62 1.34
C VAL A 75 3.12 0.10 2.37
N LEU A 76 4.17 0.76 1.91
CA LEU A 76 4.99 1.65 2.74
C LEU A 76 4.43 3.06 2.64
N PHE A 77 4.20 3.72 3.77
CA PHE A 77 3.64 5.05 3.83
C PHE A 77 4.21 5.87 4.99
N GLU A 78 4.06 7.19 4.88
CA GLU A 78 4.40 8.13 5.95
C GLU A 78 3.16 8.92 6.35
N ILE A 79 2.96 9.08 7.65
CA ILE A 79 1.98 10.01 8.21
C ILE A 79 2.65 11.37 8.30
N GLU A 80 2.38 12.27 7.34
CA GLU A 80 3.09 13.55 7.24
C GLU A 80 2.61 14.56 8.30
N ASP A 81 1.31 14.58 8.56
CA ASP A 81 0.67 15.52 9.47
C ASP A 81 -0.64 14.93 10.02
N GLU A 82 -1.40 15.72 10.78
CA GLU A 82 -2.66 15.31 11.42
C GLU A 82 -3.80 14.95 10.43
N LYS A 83 -3.63 15.20 9.12
CA LYS A 83 -4.63 14.97 8.07
C LYS A 83 -4.10 14.28 6.83
N THR A 84 -2.81 13.97 6.73
CA THR A 84 -2.20 13.50 5.47
C THR A 84 -1.39 12.23 5.67
N VAL A 85 -1.68 11.24 4.83
CA VAL A 85 -0.89 10.02 4.67
C VAL A 85 -0.37 9.98 3.23
N THR A 86 0.93 9.75 3.06
CA THR A 86 1.52 9.62 1.71
C THR A 86 2.07 8.22 1.53
N ILE A 87 1.53 7.52 0.53
CA ILE A 87 2.04 6.22 0.09
C ILE A 87 3.34 6.44 -0.66
N LEU A 88 4.42 5.84 -0.14
CA LEU A 88 5.77 6.00 -0.63
C LEU A 88 6.13 4.96 -1.69
N ALA A 89 5.83 3.69 -1.41
CA ALA A 89 6.14 2.55 -2.26
C ALA A 89 5.14 1.42 -2.04
N VAL A 90 4.96 0.59 -3.06
CA VAL A 90 4.10 -0.61 -2.99
C VAL A 90 4.82 -1.78 -3.63
N ARG A 91 4.72 -2.95 -3.01
CA ARG A 91 5.27 -4.18 -3.58
C ARG A 91 4.36 -5.36 -3.32
N HIS A 92 4.55 -6.43 -4.07
CA HIS A 92 4.01 -7.74 -3.68
C HIS A 92 4.93 -8.38 -2.63
N GLN A 93 4.42 -9.13 -1.65
CA GLN A 93 5.28 -9.73 -0.60
C GLN A 93 6.35 -10.70 -1.11
N ARG A 94 6.16 -11.24 -2.32
CA ARG A 94 7.12 -12.15 -2.96
C ARG A 94 8.17 -11.44 -3.80
N GLU A 95 8.15 -10.12 -3.87
CA GLU A 95 9.23 -9.33 -4.47
C GLU A 95 10.36 -9.23 -3.45
N GLU A 96 11.59 -9.58 -3.86
CA GLU A 96 12.76 -9.78 -2.97
C GLU A 96 13.46 -8.47 -2.52
N ASP A 97 12.89 -7.29 -2.79
CA ASP A 97 13.59 -6.01 -2.64
C ASP A 97 13.56 -5.38 -1.24
N TYR A 98 13.94 -6.12 -0.19
CA TYR A 98 14.38 -5.52 1.07
C TYR A 98 15.70 -6.14 1.51
N HIS A 99 16.78 -5.67 0.89
CA HIS A 99 18.14 -5.84 1.39
C HIS A 99 18.63 -4.53 1.99
#